data_AF-A0A1J3CGA9-F1
#
_entry.id   AF-A0A1J3CGA9-F1
#
_cell.length_a   1.000
_cell.length_b   1.000
_cell.length_c   1.000
_cell.angle_alpha   90.00
_cell.angle_beta   90.00
_cell.angle_gamma   90.00
#
_symmetry.space_group_name_H-M   'P 1'
#
loop_
_entity.id
_entity.type
_entity.pdbx_description
1 polymer ?
#
loop_
_entity_poly.entity_id
_entity_poly.type
_entity_poly.pdbx_seq_one_letter_code
_entity_poly.pdbx_strand_id
1 'polypeptide(L)'
;IISCKRDKTQTTPEMATAASSIMGTRVLPDIHSSSSRFTARFGFGKKKAAPKKAKTVISDRPLWFPGAKSPEYLDGSLVGDYGFDPFGLGKPAEYLQFDLDSLDQNLAKNLAGDVIGTRTEAVDPKSTPFQPYSEVFGIQRFRECELIHGRWAMLATLGALSV
;
A
#
# COMPACT_ATOMS: atom_id res chain seq x y z
N ILE A 1 38.51 -2.98 -37.93
CA ILE A 1 37.44 -3.64 -37.15
C ILE A 1 37.65 -3.24 -35.69
N ILE A 2 37.38 -1.97 -35.37
CA ILE A 2 36.17 -1.40 -34.73
C ILE A 2 36.02 -1.79 -33.26
N SER A 3 36.14 -0.76 -32.41
CA SER A 3 35.30 -0.39 -31.25
C SER A 3 36.15 -0.13 -29.99
N CYS A 4 36.57 1.10 -29.70
CA CYS A 4 35.79 2.22 -29.11
C CYS A 4 35.17 1.88 -27.75
N LYS A 5 35.85 2.28 -26.67
CA LYS A 5 35.33 2.34 -25.31
C LYS A 5 35.45 3.80 -24.86
N ARG A 6 34.31 4.46 -24.65
CA ARG A 6 34.21 5.88 -24.25
C ARG A 6 33.74 5.90 -22.80
N ASP A 7 34.52 6.54 -21.94
CA ASP A 7 34.26 6.73 -20.52
C ASP A 7 33.67 8.13 -20.24
N LYS A 8 32.67 8.14 -19.36
CA LYS A 8 32.27 9.14 -18.34
C LYS A 8 31.95 10.63 -18.65
N THR A 9 30.79 11.02 -18.07
CA THR A 9 30.41 12.33 -17.46
C THR A 9 30.17 13.50 -18.46
N GLN A 10 29.21 14.43 -18.35
CA GLN A 10 28.47 15.01 -17.22
C GLN A 10 27.40 16.03 -17.74
N THR A 11 26.35 16.29 -16.95
CA THR A 11 25.61 17.57 -16.75
C THR A 11 24.52 18.06 -17.72
N THR A 12 23.31 18.28 -17.17
CA THR A 12 22.18 19.11 -17.64
C THR A 12 22.43 20.61 -17.41
N PRO A 13 21.66 21.53 -18.04
CA PRO A 13 20.80 22.37 -17.19
C PRO A 13 19.43 22.76 -17.78
N GLU A 14 18.49 22.91 -16.85
CA GLU A 14 17.09 23.34 -16.98
C GLU A 14 16.97 24.84 -17.33
N MET A 15 15.91 25.20 -18.06
CA MET A 15 15.45 26.58 -18.24
C MET A 15 14.54 27.01 -17.08
N ALA A 16 14.82 28.16 -16.48
CA ALA A 16 13.92 28.86 -15.57
C ALA A 16 13.69 30.30 -16.07
N THR A 17 12.44 30.63 -16.34
CA THR A 17 11.99 31.98 -16.75
C THR A 17 11.70 32.82 -15.51
N ALA A 18 12.29 34.02 -15.49
CA ALA A 18 12.16 35.02 -14.45
C ALA A 18 10.83 35.81 -14.53
N ALA A 19 10.27 36.15 -13.36
CA ALA A 19 9.40 37.31 -13.19
C ALA A 19 9.56 37.85 -11.75
N SER A 20 9.86 39.14 -11.66
CA SER A 20 10.24 39.89 -10.46
C SER A 20 9.02 40.48 -9.74
N SER A 21 9.14 40.68 -8.42
CA SER A 21 8.40 41.74 -7.73
C SER A 21 9.25 42.32 -6.60
N ILE A 22 9.57 43.60 -6.77
CA ILE A 22 10.32 44.47 -5.88
C ILE A 22 9.29 45.37 -5.20
N MET A 23 9.10 45.29 -3.88
CA MET A 23 8.51 46.40 -3.10
C MET A 23 8.57 46.15 -1.60
N GLY A 24 9.23 47.07 -0.89
CA GLY A 24 8.75 47.49 0.44
C GLY A 24 9.60 47.15 1.65
N THR A 25 10.83 47.66 1.75
CA THR A 25 11.48 47.89 3.04
C THR A 25 10.86 49.13 3.71
N ARG A 26 10.27 48.96 4.89
CA ARG A 26 10.04 50.06 5.84
C ARG A 26 10.64 49.68 7.19
N VAL A 27 11.66 50.44 7.55
CA VAL A 27 12.38 50.42 8.83
C VAL A 27 11.55 51.20 9.86
N LEU A 28 11.49 50.69 11.10
CA LEU A 28 11.13 51.45 12.30
C LEU A 28 12.00 50.95 13.46
N PRO A 29 12.71 51.83 14.19
CA PRO A 29 13.41 51.49 15.42
C PRO A 29 12.57 51.87 16.67
N ASP A 30 12.63 51.06 17.73
CA ASP A 30 12.85 51.49 19.14
C ASP A 30 12.48 50.38 20.18
N ILE A 31 13.54 49.74 20.70
CA ILE A 31 14.01 49.64 22.10
C ILE A 31 12.99 49.51 23.27
N HIS A 32 13.14 48.36 23.97
CA HIS A 32 12.93 48.00 25.40
C HIS A 32 11.52 47.72 25.97
N SER A 33 11.28 46.45 26.32
CA SER A 33 10.78 46.10 27.66
C SER A 33 11.19 44.66 28.02
N SER A 34 11.74 44.52 29.22
CA SER A 34 12.37 43.34 29.79
C SER A 34 11.40 42.18 30.00
N SER A 35 11.71 41.03 29.41
CA SER A 35 11.23 39.74 29.92
C SER A 35 12.31 38.69 29.69
N SER A 36 13.01 38.35 30.77
CA SER A 36 13.99 37.27 30.85
C SER A 36 13.28 35.93 30.62
N ARG A 37 13.22 35.50 29.35
CA ARG A 37 12.80 34.14 29.01
C ARG A 37 14.03 33.24 29.02
N PHE A 38 14.16 32.45 30.09
CA PHE A 38 15.13 31.36 30.17
C PHE A 38 14.87 30.36 29.04
N THR A 39 15.73 30.34 28.02
CA THR A 39 15.73 29.28 27.00
C THR A 39 16.64 28.16 27.48
N ALA A 40 16.09 27.14 28.13
CA ALA A 40 16.80 25.89 28.35
C ALA A 40 16.98 25.19 26.99
N ARG A 41 18.22 25.20 26.47
CA ARG A 41 18.59 24.45 25.27
C ARG A 41 18.71 22.97 25.63
N PHE A 42 17.58 22.27 25.69
CA PHE A 42 17.59 20.82 25.68
C PHE A 42 17.99 20.34 24.29
N GLY A 43 19.23 19.85 24.17
CA GLY A 43 19.69 19.13 22.99
C GLY A 43 18.94 17.81 22.87
N PHE A 44 17.95 17.78 21.98
CA PHE A 44 17.29 16.55 21.56
C PHE A 44 17.69 16.23 20.13
N GLY A 45 18.18 14.99 19.96
CA GLY A 45 18.73 14.45 18.73
C GLY A 45 17.78 14.50 17.53
N LYS A 46 18.37 14.15 16.37
CA LYS A 46 17.75 14.05 15.05
C LYS A 46 16.27 13.63 15.15
N LYS A 47 15.36 14.58 14.90
CA LYS A 47 13.93 14.32 14.83
C LYS A 47 13.69 13.34 13.68
N LYS A 48 13.25 12.11 14.00
CA LYS A 48 12.69 11.20 12.99
C LYS A 48 11.46 11.89 12.40
N ALA A 49 11.37 11.89 11.06
CA ALA A 49 10.24 12.44 10.35
C ALA A 49 8.94 11.78 10.86
N ALA A 50 7.93 12.59 11.16
CA ALA A 50 6.62 12.10 11.53
C ALA A 50 6.09 11.21 10.39
N PRO A 51 5.39 10.09 10.70
CA PRO A 51 4.78 9.27 9.68
C PRO A 51 3.84 10.16 8.86
N LYS A 52 4.06 10.20 7.54
CA LYS A 52 3.12 10.84 6.62
C LYS A 52 1.79 10.13 6.81
N LYS A 53 0.81 10.79 7.43
CA LYS A 53 -0.56 10.28 7.49
C LYS A 53 -1.01 10.06 6.05
N ALA A 54 -1.27 8.81 5.67
CA ALA A 54 -1.88 8.48 4.40
C ALA A 54 -3.14 9.35 4.27
N LYS A 55 -3.23 10.12 3.18
CA LYS A 55 -4.44 10.88 2.89
C LYS A 55 -5.52 9.83 2.65
N THR A 56 -6.54 9.76 3.51
CA THR A 56 -7.80 9.10 3.17
C THR A 56 -8.29 9.74 1.89
N VAL A 57 -8.14 9.03 0.78
CA VAL A 57 -8.74 9.38 -0.50
C VAL A 57 -10.24 9.19 -0.28
N ILE A 58 -10.91 10.27 0.13
CA ILE A 58 -12.36 10.33 0.08
C ILE A 58 -12.65 10.44 -1.41
N SER A 59 -12.91 9.31 -2.03
CA SER A 59 -13.42 9.27 -3.38
C SER A 59 -14.83 9.85 -3.38
N ASP A 60 -15.18 10.63 -4.41
CA ASP A 60 -16.53 11.14 -4.62
C ASP A 60 -17.56 10.04 -4.95
N ARG A 61 -17.23 8.77 -4.67
CA ARG A 61 -18.06 7.61 -4.95
C ARG A 61 -19.03 7.37 -3.78
N PRO A 62 -20.28 6.97 -4.07
CA PRO A 62 -21.20 6.58 -3.02
C PRO A 62 -20.60 5.40 -2.22
N LEU A 63 -20.75 5.43 -0.90
CA LEU A 63 -20.32 4.33 -0.03
C LEU A 63 -21.54 3.51 0.40
N TRP A 64 -21.31 2.26 0.78
CA TRP A 64 -22.38 1.37 1.25
C TRP A 64 -23.11 1.91 2.49
N PHE A 65 -22.42 2.69 3.32
CA PHE A 65 -22.97 3.35 4.52
C PHE A 65 -22.60 4.85 4.52
N PRO A 66 -23.57 5.75 4.77
CA PRO A 66 -23.32 7.19 4.76
C PRO A 66 -22.31 7.57 5.87
N GLY A 67 -21.18 8.15 5.48
CA GLY A 67 -20.12 8.55 6.41
C GLY A 67 -19.17 7.43 6.85
N ALA A 68 -19.29 6.21 6.29
CA ALA A 68 -18.25 5.20 6.45
C ALA A 68 -16.95 5.65 5.78
N LYS A 69 -15.83 5.02 6.17
CA LYS A 69 -14.54 5.17 5.49
C LYS A 69 -14.24 3.90 4.73
N SER A 70 -13.93 4.00 3.45
CA SER A 70 -13.50 2.85 2.66
C SER A 70 -12.13 2.34 3.14
N PRO A 71 -11.92 1.02 3.19
CA PRO A 71 -10.59 0.44 3.43
C PRO A 71 -9.58 0.84 2.34
N GLU A 72 -8.28 0.88 2.68
CA GLU A 72 -7.20 1.37 1.80
C GLU A 72 -7.00 0.52 0.53
N TYR A 73 -7.24 -0.79 0.64
CA TYR A 73 -7.14 -1.75 -0.47
C TYR A 73 -8.39 -1.81 -1.36
N LEU A 74 -9.43 -1.02 -1.05
CA LEU A 74 -10.64 -0.84 -1.86
C LEU A 74 -10.66 0.59 -2.40
N ASP A 75 -10.05 0.76 -3.57
CA ASP A 75 -9.79 2.05 -4.22
C ASP A 75 -10.95 2.53 -5.11
N GLY A 76 -11.95 1.70 -5.36
CA GLY A 76 -13.06 1.99 -6.26
C GLY A 76 -12.78 1.63 -7.72
N SER A 77 -11.66 0.96 -8.04
CA SER A 77 -11.31 0.57 -9.42
C SER A 77 -12.28 -0.46 -9.99
N LEU A 78 -12.77 -1.38 -9.16
CA LEU A 78 -13.67 -2.43 -9.59
C LEU A 78 -15.14 -1.97 -9.57
N VAL A 79 -15.93 -2.39 -10.56
CA VAL A 79 -17.37 -2.14 -10.62
C VAL A 79 -18.07 -2.75 -9.41
N GLY A 80 -18.87 -1.97 -8.68
CA GLY A 80 -19.55 -2.42 -7.47
C GLY A 80 -18.73 -2.25 -6.18
N ASP A 81 -17.55 -1.62 -6.24
CA ASP A 81 -16.80 -1.26 -5.03
C ASP A 81 -17.41 -0.03 -4.33
N TYR A 82 -18.28 -0.31 -3.36
CA TYR A 82 -18.85 0.68 -2.44
C TYR A 82 -18.13 0.70 -1.07
N GLY A 83 -16.93 0.11 -0.98
CA GLY A 83 -16.13 0.06 0.25
C GLY A 83 -16.70 -0.86 1.34
N PHE A 84 -17.44 -1.90 0.97
CA PHE A 84 -17.99 -2.87 1.92
C PHE A 84 -17.00 -4.02 2.18
N ASP A 85 -16.29 -3.95 3.30
CA ASP A 85 -15.52 -5.08 3.83
C ASP A 85 -15.34 -4.93 5.36
N PRO A 86 -16.34 -5.33 6.16
CA PRO A 86 -16.27 -5.19 7.62
C PRO A 86 -15.26 -6.15 8.26
N PHE A 87 -14.96 -7.29 7.63
CA PHE A 87 -14.07 -8.33 8.18
C PHE A 87 -12.64 -8.29 7.65
N GLY A 88 -12.38 -7.49 6.62
CA GLY A 88 -11.04 -7.37 6.06
C GLY A 88 -10.64 -8.55 5.18
N LEU A 89 -11.60 -9.24 4.55
CA LEU A 89 -11.31 -10.44 3.77
C LEU A 89 -10.55 -10.13 2.48
N GLY A 90 -10.68 -8.91 1.96
CA GLY A 90 -9.97 -8.46 0.75
C GLY A 90 -8.56 -7.90 1.02
N LYS A 91 -8.08 -7.97 2.27
CA LYS A 91 -6.72 -7.52 2.60
C LYS A 91 -5.69 -8.43 1.94
N PRO A 92 -4.59 -7.88 1.42
CA PRO A 92 -3.48 -8.70 0.93
C PRO A 92 -2.98 -9.60 2.07
N ALA A 93 -2.93 -10.90 1.81
CA ALA A 93 -2.52 -11.88 2.81
C ALA A 93 -0.99 -11.90 2.93
N GLU A 94 -0.49 -11.77 4.15
CA GLU A 94 0.93 -11.90 4.47
C GLU A 94 1.17 -13.25 5.13
N TYR A 95 2.09 -14.04 4.58
CA TYR A 95 2.43 -15.37 5.10
C TYR A 95 3.82 -15.36 5.74
N LEU A 96 4.03 -16.24 6.72
CA LEU A 96 5.36 -16.50 7.29
C LEU A 96 5.91 -17.80 6.72
N GLN A 97 7.16 -17.76 6.26
CA GLN A 97 7.87 -18.93 5.78
C GLN A 97 8.65 -19.55 6.93
N PHE A 98 8.35 -20.81 7.24
CA PHE A 98 9.12 -21.65 8.16
C PHE A 98 10.16 -22.45 7.39
N ASP A 99 11.30 -22.69 8.04
CA ASP A 99 12.32 -23.62 7.56
C ASP A 99 11.86 -25.08 7.73
N LEU A 100 12.52 -25.99 7.02
CA LEU A 100 12.25 -27.42 7.14
C LEU A 100 12.96 -28.00 8.37
N ASP A 101 12.25 -28.84 9.13
CA ASP A 101 12.81 -29.56 10.26
C ASP A 101 13.90 -30.55 9.80
N SER A 102 14.94 -30.68 10.61
CA SER A 102 15.91 -31.75 10.45
C SER A 102 15.30 -33.05 10.97
N LEU A 103 15.06 -34.04 10.10
CA LEU A 103 14.45 -35.34 10.42
C LEU A 103 15.39 -36.49 10.03
N ASP A 104 16.61 -36.49 10.57
CA ASP A 104 17.56 -37.57 10.34
C ASP A 104 17.65 -38.47 11.59
N GLN A 105 17.49 -39.77 11.39
CA GLN A 105 17.55 -40.77 12.47
C GLN A 105 19.00 -41.05 12.91
N ASN A 106 19.98 -40.72 12.08
CA ASN A 106 21.40 -40.92 12.39
C ASN A 106 22.01 -39.76 13.19
N LEU A 107 21.28 -38.64 13.31
CA LEU A 107 21.72 -37.46 14.05
C LEU A 107 21.27 -37.54 15.51
N ALA A 108 22.20 -37.22 16.43
CA ALA A 108 21.94 -37.25 17.87
C ALA A 108 20.94 -36.18 18.33
N LYS A 109 20.74 -35.12 17.53
CA LYS A 109 19.80 -34.03 17.78
C LYS A 109 19.20 -33.55 16.47
N ASN A 110 17.88 -33.55 16.42
CA ASN A 110 17.09 -33.00 15.32
C ASN A 110 16.57 -31.62 15.75
N LEU A 111 16.87 -30.60 14.95
CA LEU A 111 16.45 -29.22 15.21
C LEU A 111 15.16 -28.93 14.43
N ALA A 112 14.25 -28.20 15.06
CA ALA A 112 13.06 -27.67 14.40
C ALA A 112 13.43 -26.48 13.51
N GLY A 113 12.68 -26.31 12.43
CA GLY A 113 12.78 -25.19 11.51
C GLY A 113 12.35 -23.89 12.18
N ASP A 114 13.04 -22.81 11.83
CA ASP A 114 12.79 -21.48 12.38
C ASP A 114 12.08 -20.58 11.35
N VAL A 115 11.55 -19.43 11.78
CA VAL A 115 10.92 -18.48 10.84
C VAL A 115 12.01 -17.77 10.01
N ILE A 116 12.04 -18.02 8.70
CA ILE A 116 13.04 -17.44 7.79
C ILE A 116 12.65 -16.03 7.37
N GLY A 117 11.35 -15.78 7.12
CA GLY A 117 10.87 -14.45 6.71
C GLY A 117 9.42 -14.38 6.28
N THR A 118 8.97 -13.16 5.97
CA THR A 118 7.61 -12.89 5.45
C THR A 118 7.57 -13.11 3.94
N ARG A 119 6.63 -13.94 3.49
CA ARG A 119 6.37 -14.27 2.09
C ARG A 119 5.07 -13.62 1.65
N THR A 120 5.16 -12.74 0.65
CA THR A 120 4.01 -12.20 -0.09
C THR A 120 3.97 -12.88 -1.46
N GLU A 121 2.85 -13.51 -1.81
CA GLU A 121 2.65 -14.10 -3.13
C GLU A 121 2.09 -13.07 -4.12
N ALA A 122 2.45 -13.18 -5.39
CA ALA A 122 1.86 -12.38 -6.47
C ALA A 122 0.56 -13.02 -6.95
N VAL A 123 -0.43 -12.20 -7.32
CA VAL A 123 -1.81 -12.57 -7.69
C VAL A 123 -1.91 -13.09 -9.15
N ASP A 124 -0.87 -13.72 -9.67
CA ASP A 124 -0.82 -14.09 -11.09
C ASP A 124 -1.44 -15.49 -11.33
N PRO A 125 -2.28 -15.65 -12.36
CA PRO A 125 -2.83 -16.96 -12.72
C PRO A 125 -1.74 -17.86 -13.30
N LYS A 126 -1.54 -19.01 -12.66
CA LYS A 126 -0.69 -20.13 -13.10
C LYS A 126 -1.47 -21.05 -14.03
N SER A 127 -0.78 -21.65 -14.99
CA SER A 127 -1.37 -22.56 -15.99
C SER A 127 -1.73 -23.96 -15.45
N THR A 128 -1.90 -24.12 -14.14
CA THR A 128 -2.21 -25.40 -13.49
C THR A 128 -3.71 -25.67 -13.50
N PRO A 129 -4.16 -26.89 -13.85
CA PRO A 129 -5.57 -27.17 -14.12
C PRO A 129 -6.47 -27.15 -12.85
N PHE A 130 -5.93 -27.56 -11.70
CA PHE A 130 -6.74 -27.70 -10.47
C PHE A 130 -6.77 -26.46 -9.59
N GLN A 131 -5.67 -25.70 -9.60
CA GLN A 131 -5.54 -24.48 -8.83
C GLN A 131 -4.72 -23.49 -9.67
N PRO A 132 -5.38 -22.66 -10.50
CA PRO A 132 -4.69 -21.66 -11.30
C PRO A 132 -4.26 -20.45 -10.46
N TYR A 133 -4.96 -20.12 -9.37
CA TYR A 133 -4.56 -19.00 -8.50
C TYR A 133 -3.51 -19.42 -7.47
N SER A 134 -2.41 -18.66 -7.39
CA SER A 134 -1.37 -18.78 -6.36
C SER A 134 -1.91 -18.49 -4.96
N GLU A 135 -2.77 -17.49 -4.84
CA GLU A 135 -3.39 -17.07 -3.59
C GLU A 135 -4.89 -17.33 -3.52
N VAL A 136 -5.37 -17.60 -2.31
CA VAL A 136 -6.79 -17.83 -2.04
C VAL A 136 -7.52 -16.50 -1.79
N PHE A 137 -6.87 -15.55 -1.13
CA PHE A 137 -7.44 -14.28 -0.69
C PHE A 137 -7.30 -13.13 -1.71
N GLY A 138 -7.15 -13.46 -2.99
CA GLY A 138 -7.04 -12.46 -4.04
C GLY A 138 -8.36 -11.77 -4.36
N ILE A 139 -8.34 -10.44 -4.42
CA ILE A 139 -9.54 -9.64 -4.72
C ILE A 139 -10.14 -9.98 -6.09
N GLN A 140 -9.29 -10.29 -7.07
CA GLN A 140 -9.71 -10.72 -8.41
C GLN A 140 -10.49 -12.04 -8.36
N ARG A 141 -10.00 -13.01 -7.58
CA ARG A 141 -10.67 -14.29 -7.38
C ARG A 141 -12.02 -14.11 -6.68
N PHE A 142 -12.11 -13.25 -5.68
CA PHE A 142 -13.39 -12.97 -5.02
C PHE A 142 -14.40 -12.31 -5.95
N ARG A 143 -13.97 -11.38 -6.82
CA ARG A 143 -14.85 -10.78 -7.83
C ARG A 143 -15.35 -11.81 -8.84
N GLU A 144 -14.49 -12.71 -9.29
CA GLU A 144 -14.88 -13.81 -10.19
C GLU A 144 -15.87 -14.77 -9.53
N CYS A 145 -15.60 -15.16 -8.28
CA CYS A 145 -16.54 -15.97 -7.51
C CYS A 145 -17.88 -15.25 -7.36
N GLU A 146 -17.90 -13.99 -6.91
CA GLU A 146 -19.13 -13.19 -6.76
C GLU A 146 -19.97 -13.19 -8.05
N LEU A 147 -19.34 -12.94 -9.19
CA LEU A 147 -20.04 -12.89 -10.48
C LEU A 147 -20.61 -14.24 -10.90
N ILE A 148 -19.86 -15.34 -10.71
CA ILE A 148 -20.36 -16.68 -11.04
C ILE A 148 -21.55 -17.01 -10.14
N HIS A 149 -21.42 -16.84 -8.83
CA HIS A 149 -22.52 -17.13 -7.89
C HIS A 149 -23.75 -16.25 -8.18
N GLY A 150 -23.57 -14.97 -8.49
CA GLY A 150 -24.67 -14.08 -8.87
C GLY A 150 -25.40 -14.51 -10.14
N ARG A 151 -24.67 -14.95 -11.17
CA ARG A 151 -25.26 -15.48 -12.41
C ARG A 151 -26.11 -16.72 -12.16
N TRP A 152 -25.60 -17.67 -11.37
CA TRP A 152 -26.35 -18.86 -11.00
C TRP A 152 -27.58 -18.53 -10.15
N ALA A 153 -27.47 -17.61 -9.20
CA ALA A 153 -28.58 -17.18 -8.37
C ALA A 153 -29.71 -16.52 -9.18
N MET A 154 -29.37 -15.67 -10.16
CA MET A 154 -30.38 -15.06 -11.05
C MET A 154 -31.13 -16.11 -11.87
N LEU A 155 -30.43 -17.10 -12.43
CA LEU A 155 -31.07 -18.18 -13.18
C LEU A 155 -31.94 -19.06 -12.27
N ALA A 156 -31.47 -19.36 -11.06
CA ALA A 156 -32.20 -20.18 -10.10
C ALA A 156 -33.49 -19.49 -9.63
N THR A 157 -33.45 -18.19 -9.32
CA THR A 157 -34.62 -17.42 -8.89
C THR A 157 -35.67 -17.29 -9.99
N LEU A 158 -35.25 -17.06 -11.24
CA LEU A 158 -36.15 -17.06 -12.38
C LEU A 158 -36.82 -18.44 -12.55
N GLY A 159 -36.03 -19.52 -12.51
CA GLY A 159 -36.56 -20.88 -12.60
C GLY A 159 -37.55 -21.21 -11.49
N ALA A 160 -37.28 -20.77 -10.26
CA ALA A 160 -38.17 -20.98 -9.11
C ALA A 160 -39.49 -20.20 -9.22
N LEU A 161 -39.50 -19.01 -9.82
CA LEU A 161 -40.71 -18.20 -10.00
C LEU A 161 -41.55 -18.60 -11.21
N SER A 162 -40.95 -19.26 -12.21
CA SER A 162 -41.66 -19.68 -13.43
C SER A 162 -42.50 -20.95 -13.28
N VAL A 163 -42.41 -21.62 -12.12
CA VAL A 163 -43.19 -22.83 -11.76
C VAL A 163 -44.45 -22.45 -11.00
#